data_AF-A0A963H6Q3-F1
#
_entry.id   AF-A0A963H6Q3-F1
#
_cell.length_a   1.000
_cell.length_b   1.000
_cell.length_c   1.000
_cell.angle_alpha   90.00
_cell.angle_beta   90.00
_cell.angle_gamma   90.00
#
_symmetry.space_group_name_H-M   'P 1'
#
loop_
_entity.id
_entity.type
_entity.pdbx_description
1 polymer ?
#
loop_
_entity_poly.entity_id
_entity_poly.type
_entity_poly.pdbx_seq_one_letter_code
_entity_poly.pdbx_strand_id
1 'polypeptide(L)'
;MNAQTPAFDLDPVLHVMGMGLIVAALPLAWLWLRNRQATPAVRLRALTLLTLFLTFDLVLFGAFTRLTDSGLGCPDWPGCYGYASPVGAQDHIANAQAAMPTGPVTHGKAWVEMVHRYLATGVGALILMLAVATWVIWWRGRRQVVDASARPISPWWATGTLLWVCAQGAFGAFTVTMKLFPAIVTLH
;
A
#
# COMPACT_ATOMS: atom_id res chain seq x y z
N MET A 1 14.46 6.45 -35.57
CA MET A 1 13.32 5.56 -35.28
C MET A 1 12.51 6.23 -34.19
N ASN A 2 11.35 6.80 -34.53
CA ASN A 2 10.48 7.47 -33.57
C ASN A 2 9.82 6.40 -32.71
N ALA A 3 10.41 6.08 -31.56
CA ALA A 3 9.72 5.31 -30.55
C ALA A 3 8.48 6.13 -30.14
N GLN A 4 7.30 5.60 -30.45
CA GLN A 4 6.05 6.09 -29.88
C GLN A 4 6.16 5.89 -28.37
N THR A 5 6.53 6.95 -27.65
CA THR A 5 6.35 6.99 -26.20
C THR A 5 4.86 6.81 -25.94
N PRO A 6 4.42 5.76 -25.24
CA PRO A 6 3.00 5.56 -24.96
C PRO A 6 2.47 6.80 -24.23
N ALA A 7 1.27 7.25 -24.59
CA ALA A 7 0.63 8.42 -23.97
C ALA A 7 0.38 8.22 -22.46
N PHE A 8 0.38 6.96 -21.99
CA PHE A 8 0.35 6.57 -20.59
C PHE A 8 1.31 5.40 -20.37
N ASP A 9 2.40 5.64 -19.63
CA ASP A 9 3.27 4.57 -19.14
C ASP A 9 2.72 4.03 -17.81
N LEU A 10 2.17 2.81 -17.85
CA LEU A 10 1.59 2.13 -16.70
C LEU A 10 2.56 1.14 -16.06
N ASP A 11 3.77 0.98 -16.60
CA ASP A 11 4.74 -0.01 -16.11
C ASP A 11 5.10 0.23 -14.65
N PRO A 12 5.35 1.46 -14.17
CA PRO A 12 5.66 1.70 -12.76
C PRO A 12 4.50 1.32 -11.84
N VAL A 13 3.26 1.57 -12.28
CA VAL A 13 2.05 1.22 -11.52
C VAL A 13 1.96 -0.30 -11.38
N LEU A 14 2.06 -1.02 -12.49
CA LEU A 14 1.91 -2.48 -12.51
C LEU A 14 2.98 -3.17 -11.67
N HIS A 15 4.23 -2.71 -11.73
CA HIS A 15 5.31 -3.27 -10.94
C HIS A 15 5.17 -2.97 -9.44
N VAL A 16 4.77 -1.75 -9.06
CA VAL A 16 4.49 -1.41 -7.65
C VAL A 16 3.32 -2.24 -7.11
N MET A 17 2.26 -2.41 -7.90
CA MET A 17 1.15 -3.32 -7.57
C MET A 17 1.63 -4.76 -7.41
N GLY A 18 2.45 -5.26 -8.34
CA GLY A 18 3.05 -6.60 -8.26
C GLY A 18 3.90 -6.80 -7.02
N MET A 19 4.73 -5.81 -6.68
CA MET A 19 5.54 -5.84 -5.46
C MET A 19 4.67 -5.81 -4.20
N GLY A 20 3.62 -4.99 -4.17
CA GLY A 20 2.64 -4.97 -3.09
C GLY A 20 1.95 -6.32 -2.90
N LEU A 21 1.58 -7.00 -4.00
CA LEU A 21 1.00 -8.34 -3.94
C LEU A 21 1.99 -9.37 -3.37
N ILE A 22 3.28 -9.29 -3.74
CA ILE A 22 4.33 -10.16 -3.18
C ILE A 22 4.49 -9.91 -1.68
N VAL A 23 4.53 -8.63 -1.27
CA VAL A 23 4.60 -8.23 0.15
C VAL A 23 3.39 -8.77 0.92
N ALA A 24 2.19 -8.72 0.35
CA ALA A 24 0.98 -9.26 0.97
C ALA A 24 0.93 -10.79 0.97
N ALA A 25 1.50 -11.46 -0.05
CA ALA A 25 1.45 -12.90 -0.21
C ALA A 25 2.15 -13.66 0.93
N LEU A 26 3.28 -13.16 1.40
CA LEU A 26 4.05 -13.80 2.49
C LEU A 26 3.22 -13.94 3.79
N PRO A 27 2.68 -12.85 4.39
CA PRO A 27 1.91 -12.97 5.62
C PRO A 27 0.56 -13.67 5.38
N LEU A 28 -0.03 -13.57 4.19
CA LEU A 28 -1.24 -14.33 3.83
C LEU A 28 -0.99 -15.84 3.76
N ALA A 29 0.10 -16.26 3.11
CA ALA A 29 0.48 -17.66 3.01
C ALA A 29 0.74 -18.24 4.40
N TRP A 30 1.49 -17.51 5.24
CA TRP A 30 1.73 -17.90 6.64
C TRP A 30 0.42 -18.05 7.43
N LEU A 31 -0.49 -17.07 7.32
CA LEU A 31 -1.78 -17.09 8.01
C LEU A 31 -2.67 -18.23 7.51
N TRP A 32 -2.67 -18.49 6.21
CA TRP A 32 -3.42 -19.57 5.58
C TRP A 32 -2.91 -20.94 6.06
N LEU A 33 -1.59 -21.15 6.04
CA LEU A 33 -0.97 -22.38 6.53
C LEU A 33 -1.31 -22.65 8.00
N ARG A 34 -1.25 -21.60 8.84
CA ARG A 34 -1.55 -21.70 10.28
C ARG A 34 -3.04 -21.96 10.58
N ASN A 35 -3.94 -21.44 9.76
CA ASN A 35 -5.39 -21.46 10.03
C ASN A 35 -6.20 -22.30 9.03
N ARG A 36 -5.56 -23.24 8.31
CA ARG A 36 -6.20 -24.04 7.24
C ARG A 36 -7.40 -24.87 7.68
N GLN A 37 -7.47 -25.25 8.97
CA GLN A 37 -8.60 -25.99 9.56
C GLN A 37 -9.54 -25.08 10.38
N ALA A 38 -9.22 -23.79 10.52
CA ALA A 38 -10.03 -22.88 11.33
C ALA A 38 -11.32 -22.48 10.61
N THR A 39 -12.34 -22.08 11.38
CA THR A 39 -13.61 -21.57 10.84
C THR A 39 -13.41 -20.23 10.10
N PRO A 40 -14.30 -19.85 9.18
CA PRO A 40 -14.21 -18.57 8.46
C PRO A 40 -14.12 -17.35 9.40
N ALA A 41 -14.83 -17.37 10.53
CA ALA A 41 -14.80 -16.29 11.52
C ALA A 41 -13.41 -16.15 12.18
N VAL A 42 -12.76 -17.26 12.52
CA VAL A 42 -11.41 -17.25 13.10
C VAL A 42 -10.39 -16.77 12.07
N ARG A 43 -10.49 -17.20 10.80
CA ARG A 43 -9.61 -16.72 9.73
C ARG A 43 -9.77 -15.23 9.48
N LEU A 44 -11.00 -14.72 9.47
CA LEU A 44 -11.28 -13.30 9.31
C LEU A 44 -10.68 -12.49 10.46
N ARG A 45 -10.88 -12.93 11.70
CA ARG A 45 -10.26 -12.30 12.88
C ARG A 45 -8.74 -12.28 12.80
N ALA A 46 -8.12 -13.40 12.42
CA ALA A 46 -6.68 -13.48 12.25
C ALA A 46 -6.19 -12.50 11.18
N LEU A 47 -6.87 -12.42 10.03
CA LEU A 47 -6.54 -11.48 8.96
C LEU A 47 -6.69 -10.04 9.44
N THR A 48 -7.77 -9.71 10.15
CA THR A 48 -7.95 -8.36 10.73
C THR A 48 -6.82 -7.99 11.67
N LEU A 49 -6.40 -8.88 12.58
CA LEU A 49 -5.31 -8.60 13.53
C LEU A 49 -3.96 -8.44 12.83
N LEU A 50 -3.68 -9.29 11.83
CA LEU A 50 -2.49 -9.18 11.01
C LEU A 50 -2.46 -7.84 10.25
N THR A 51 -3.56 -7.50 9.56
CA THR A 51 -3.68 -6.24 8.81
C THR A 51 -3.56 -5.04 9.74
N LEU A 52 -4.16 -5.09 10.93
CA LEU A 52 -4.05 -4.03 11.94
C LEU A 52 -2.59 -3.83 12.36
N PHE A 53 -1.88 -4.92 12.67
CA PHE A 53 -0.47 -4.88 13.04
C PHE A 53 0.40 -4.27 11.93
N LEU A 54 0.24 -4.75 10.70
CA LEU A 54 1.00 -4.23 9.56
C LEU A 54 0.62 -2.78 9.20
N THR A 55 -0.63 -2.38 9.43
CA THR A 55 -1.06 -0.98 9.24
C THR A 55 -0.40 -0.07 10.27
N PHE A 56 -0.30 -0.52 11.53
CA PHE A 56 0.42 0.23 12.56
C PHE A 56 1.90 0.37 12.21
N ASP A 57 2.57 -0.72 11.79
CA ASP A 57 3.96 -0.68 11.34
C ASP A 57 4.14 0.25 10.12
N LEU A 58 3.19 0.25 9.19
CA LEU A 58 3.19 1.16 8.03
C LEU A 58 3.12 2.62 8.46
N VAL A 59 2.30 2.96 9.46
CA VAL A 59 2.20 4.33 10.01
C VAL A 59 3.52 4.74 10.67
N LEU A 60 4.13 3.85 11.46
CA LEU A 60 5.45 4.10 12.05
C LEU A 60 6.52 4.31 10.97
N PHE A 61 6.49 3.49 9.91
CA PHE A 61 7.40 3.65 8.78
C PHE A 61 7.14 4.96 8.02
N GLY A 62 5.88 5.40 7.93
CA GLY A 62 5.47 6.71 7.41
C GLY A 62 6.05 7.88 8.22
N ALA A 63 6.02 7.77 9.55
CA ALA A 63 6.68 8.74 10.43
C ALA A 63 8.21 8.72 10.24
N PHE A 64 8.80 7.53 10.03
CA PHE A 64 10.22 7.40 9.72
C PHE A 64 10.60 8.04 8.38
N THR A 65 9.84 7.84 7.29
CA THR A 65 10.05 8.53 6.00
C THR A 65 10.04 10.04 6.18
N ARG A 66 9.16 10.57 7.04
CA ARG A 66 9.08 12.00 7.34
C ARG A 66 10.27 12.50 8.16
N LEU A 67 10.60 11.82 9.26
CA LEU A 67 11.67 12.25 10.19
C LEU A 67 13.08 12.10 9.61
N THR A 68 13.24 11.26 8.57
CA THR A 68 14.50 11.12 7.83
C THR A 68 14.58 12.01 6.59
N ASP A 69 13.60 12.91 6.39
CA ASP A 69 13.48 13.77 5.20
C ASP A 69 13.54 12.98 3.88
N SER A 70 12.96 11.78 3.88
CA SER A 70 12.94 10.86 2.74
C SER A 70 11.68 10.99 1.88
N GLY A 71 10.68 11.78 2.29
CA GLY A 71 9.39 11.91 1.58
C GLY A 71 9.45 12.60 0.20
N LEU A 72 10.65 12.93 -0.29
CA LEU A 72 10.91 13.46 -1.64
C LEU A 72 12.16 12.78 -2.26
N GLY A 73 12.49 11.57 -1.81
CA GLY A 73 13.56 10.76 -2.39
C GLY A 73 13.24 10.30 -3.81
N CYS A 74 11.96 10.18 -4.15
CA CYS A 74 11.44 9.93 -5.48
C CYS A 74 10.46 11.04 -5.89
N PRO A 75 10.75 11.83 -6.94
CA PRO A 75 9.98 13.04 -7.25
C PRO A 75 8.63 12.81 -7.95
N ASP A 76 8.33 11.56 -8.30
CA ASP A 76 7.15 11.10 -9.04
C ASP A 76 6.43 9.99 -8.28
N TRP A 77 5.21 9.65 -8.72
CA TRP A 77 4.39 8.60 -8.15
C TRP A 77 3.73 7.80 -9.28
N PRO A 78 3.60 6.45 -9.16
CA PRO A 78 3.97 5.59 -8.03
C PRO A 78 5.43 5.12 -8.04
N GLY A 79 6.16 5.40 -9.11
CA GLY A 79 7.58 5.01 -9.28
C GLY A 79 8.58 6.02 -8.75
N CYS A 80 9.82 5.88 -9.22
CA CYS A 80 10.95 6.74 -8.96
C CYS A 80 11.65 7.01 -10.30
N TYR A 81 11.59 8.24 -10.80
CA TYR A 81 12.00 8.65 -12.14
C TYR A 81 11.41 7.79 -13.27
N GLY A 82 10.14 7.37 -13.14
CA GLY A 82 9.50 6.48 -14.11
C GLY A 82 9.92 5.00 -13.99
N TYR A 83 10.69 4.63 -12.95
CA TYR A 83 11.04 3.24 -12.67
C TYR A 83 10.33 2.72 -11.44
N ALA A 84 10.06 1.43 -11.40
CA ALA A 84 9.42 0.80 -10.26
C ALA A 84 10.35 0.59 -9.06
N SER A 85 11.64 0.93 -9.15
CA SER A 85 12.64 0.73 -8.09
C SER A 85 13.81 1.70 -8.26
N PRO A 86 14.46 2.16 -7.17
CA PRO A 86 15.68 2.95 -7.25
C PRO A 86 16.80 2.26 -8.04
N VAL A 87 16.78 0.93 -8.20
CA VAL A 87 17.74 0.19 -9.03
C VAL A 87 17.58 0.51 -10.52
N GLY A 88 16.35 0.70 -11.00
CA GLY A 88 16.12 1.15 -12.38
C GLY A 88 16.46 2.63 -12.58
N ALA A 89 16.31 3.43 -11.52
CA ALA A 89 16.53 4.87 -11.54
C ALA A 89 17.95 5.31 -11.13
N GLN A 90 18.94 4.41 -11.06
CA GLN A 90 20.26 4.71 -10.48
C GLN A 90 20.91 5.94 -11.11
N ASP A 91 20.94 6.02 -12.45
CA ASP A 91 21.57 7.14 -13.16
C ASP A 91 20.82 8.46 -12.90
N HIS A 92 19.50 8.43 -12.86
CA HIS A 92 18.68 9.62 -12.57
C HIS A 92 18.92 10.13 -11.14
N ILE A 93 18.99 9.21 -10.17
CA ILE A 93 19.26 9.53 -8.76
C ILE A 93 20.68 10.08 -8.62
N ALA A 94 21.67 9.46 -9.24
CA ALA A 94 23.06 9.92 -9.21
C ALA A 94 23.21 11.31 -9.81
N ASN A 95 22.56 11.57 -10.95
CA ASN A 95 22.56 12.88 -11.60
C ASN A 95 21.87 13.95 -10.74
N ALA A 96 20.72 13.64 -10.13
CA ALA A 96 20.01 14.56 -9.24
C ALA A 96 20.83 14.88 -7.98
N GLN A 97 21.46 13.86 -7.39
CA GLN A 97 22.33 14.02 -6.22
C GLN A 97 23.60 14.81 -6.56
N ALA A 98 24.19 14.63 -7.74
CA ALA A 98 25.33 15.42 -8.20
C ALA A 98 24.96 16.89 -8.45
N ALA A 99 23.78 17.15 -9.01
CA ALA A 99 23.29 18.50 -9.25
C ALA A 99 22.93 19.25 -7.95
N MET A 100 22.46 18.54 -6.92
CA MET A 100 22.11 19.11 -5.62
C MET A 100 22.54 18.20 -4.47
N PRO A 101 23.81 18.26 -4.02
CA PRO A 101 24.35 17.33 -3.02
C PRO A 101 23.66 17.35 -1.65
N THR A 102 23.10 18.51 -1.28
CA THR A 102 22.31 18.69 -0.05
C THR A 102 20.79 18.63 -0.30
N GLY A 103 20.39 18.20 -1.50
CA GLY A 103 19.00 18.12 -1.93
C GLY A 103 18.23 16.97 -1.29
N PRO A 104 16.94 16.83 -1.65
CA PRO A 104 16.05 15.81 -1.07
C PRO A 104 16.32 14.41 -1.62
N VAL A 105 17.01 14.28 -2.75
CA VAL A 105 17.21 13.01 -3.46
C VAL A 105 18.59 12.43 -3.13
N THR A 106 18.57 11.23 -2.55
CA THR A 106 19.74 10.35 -2.44
C THR A 106 19.28 8.92 -2.66
N HIS A 107 20.21 8.00 -2.98
CA HIS A 107 19.87 6.58 -3.12
C HIS A 107 19.19 6.00 -1.86
N GLY A 108 19.66 6.40 -0.67
CA GLY A 108 19.06 5.95 0.60
C GLY A 108 17.63 6.46 0.78
N LYS A 109 17.40 7.76 0.55
CA LYS A 109 16.08 8.37 0.67
C LYS A 109 15.08 7.81 -0.35
N ALA A 110 15.52 7.59 -1.59
CA ALA A 110 14.71 6.96 -2.63
C ALA A 110 14.27 5.53 -2.23
N TRP A 111 15.16 4.75 -1.63
CA TRP A 111 14.80 3.42 -1.11
C TRP A 111 13.82 3.48 0.05
N VAL A 112 14.04 4.38 1.00
CA VAL A 112 13.14 4.56 2.14
C VAL A 112 11.73 4.91 1.65
N GLU A 113 11.61 5.82 0.68
CA GLU A 113 10.32 6.18 0.10
C GLU A 113 9.66 5.02 -0.68
N MET A 114 10.41 4.33 -1.53
CA MET A 114 9.86 3.22 -2.32
C MET A 114 9.46 2.03 -1.46
N VAL A 115 10.21 1.70 -0.40
CA VAL A 115 9.82 0.67 0.57
C VAL A 115 8.50 1.04 1.26
N HIS A 116 8.32 2.30 1.67
CA HIS A 116 7.05 2.76 2.23
C HIS A 116 5.89 2.52 1.24
N ARG A 117 6.09 2.83 -0.04
CA ARG A 117 5.08 2.62 -1.10
C ARG A 117 4.75 1.14 -1.32
N TYR A 118 5.73 0.25 -1.33
CA TYR A 118 5.47 -1.20 -1.44
C TYR A 118 4.70 -1.74 -0.24
N LEU A 119 5.07 -1.32 0.98
CA LEU A 119 4.38 -1.70 2.21
C LEU A 119 2.94 -1.18 2.21
N ALA A 120 2.73 0.09 1.81
CA ALA A 120 1.40 0.69 1.68
C ALA A 120 0.52 -0.08 0.68
N THR A 121 1.09 -0.45 -0.47
CA THR A 121 0.39 -1.23 -1.49
C THR A 121 0.04 -2.63 -0.99
N GLY A 122 0.94 -3.29 -0.25
CA GLY A 122 0.70 -4.59 0.36
C GLY A 122 -0.40 -4.54 1.44
N VAL A 123 -0.37 -3.56 2.33
CA VAL A 123 -1.43 -3.33 3.32
C VAL A 123 -2.78 -3.04 2.64
N GLY A 124 -2.79 -2.22 1.58
CA GLY A 124 -3.97 -1.97 0.77
C GLY A 124 -4.56 -3.26 0.17
N ALA A 125 -3.72 -4.16 -0.34
CA ALA A 125 -4.16 -5.46 -0.83
C ALA A 125 -4.77 -6.35 0.27
N LEU A 126 -4.20 -6.34 1.49
CA LEU A 126 -4.77 -7.05 2.64
C LEU A 126 -6.14 -6.50 3.05
N ILE A 127 -6.32 -5.17 3.02
CA ILE A 127 -7.59 -4.51 3.33
C ILE A 127 -8.63 -4.81 2.26
N LEU A 128 -8.25 -4.81 0.97
CA LEU A 128 -9.12 -5.25 -0.11
C LEU A 128 -9.56 -6.70 0.10
N MET A 129 -8.64 -7.60 0.43
CA MET A 129 -8.97 -9.00 0.72
C MET A 129 -9.90 -9.12 1.93
N LEU A 130 -9.69 -8.33 2.97
CA LEU A 130 -10.57 -8.30 4.16
C LEU A 130 -11.99 -7.85 3.79
N ALA A 131 -12.12 -6.80 2.97
CA ALA A 131 -13.41 -6.32 2.48
C ALA A 131 -14.11 -7.41 1.65
N VAL A 132 -13.43 -7.99 0.67
CA VAL A 132 -13.97 -9.08 -0.17
C VAL A 132 -14.39 -10.28 0.69
N ALA A 133 -13.54 -10.74 1.61
CA ALA A 133 -13.84 -11.87 2.48
C ALA A 133 -15.08 -11.61 3.35
N THR A 134 -15.20 -10.40 3.91
CA THR A 134 -16.35 -10.00 4.72
C THR A 134 -17.64 -10.00 3.90
N TRP A 135 -17.59 -9.45 2.68
CA TRP A 135 -18.72 -9.47 1.74
C TRP A 135 -19.14 -10.88 1.34
N VAL A 136 -18.17 -11.75 1.04
CA VAL A 136 -18.44 -13.16 0.67
C VAL A 136 -19.09 -13.92 1.82
N ILE A 137 -18.56 -13.79 3.05
CA ILE A 137 -19.14 -14.44 4.24
C ILE A 137 -20.56 -13.94 4.49
N TRP A 138 -20.77 -12.62 4.43
CA TRP A 138 -22.07 -12.01 4.63
C TRP A 138 -23.09 -12.43 3.57
N TRP A 139 -22.70 -12.47 2.30
CA TRP A 139 -23.59 -12.90 1.22
C TRP A 139 -23.98 -14.38 1.34
N ARG A 140 -23.04 -15.25 1.72
CA ARG A 140 -23.31 -16.67 1.97
C ARG A 140 -24.21 -16.88 3.19
N GLY A 141 -23.99 -16.13 4.27
CA GLY A 141 -24.83 -16.20 5.48
C GLY A 141 -26.27 -15.76 5.22
N ARG A 142 -26.50 -14.75 4.37
CA ARG A 142 -27.85 -14.35 3.97
C ARG A 142 -28.61 -15.40 3.14
N ARG A 143 -27.90 -16.36 2.54
CA ARG A 143 -28.50 -17.49 1.81
C ARG A 143 -28.79 -18.72 2.69
N GLN A 144 -28.26 -18.77 3.91
CA GLN A 144 -28.34 -19.91 4.82
C GLN A 144 -29.15 -19.61 6.10
N VAL A 145 -30.20 -18.79 6.01
CA VAL A 145 -31.04 -18.41 7.16
C VAL A 145 -31.77 -19.65 7.72
N VAL A 146 -31.12 -20.37 8.63
CA VAL A 146 -31.71 -21.41 9.49
C VAL A 146 -31.46 -21.11 10.98
N ASP A 147 -30.49 -20.23 11.33
CA ASP A 147 -30.25 -19.81 12.72
C ASP A 147 -30.23 -18.28 12.88
N ALA A 148 -31.27 -17.72 13.51
CA ALA A 148 -31.45 -16.29 13.75
C ALA A 148 -30.54 -15.69 14.86
N SER A 149 -29.70 -16.53 15.50
CA SER A 149 -28.89 -16.19 16.67
C SER A 149 -27.48 -15.66 16.32
N ALA A 150 -26.97 -15.94 15.11
CA ALA A 150 -25.68 -15.41 14.66
C ALA A 150 -25.87 -14.06 13.95
N ARG A 151 -25.68 -12.94 14.65
CA ARG A 151 -25.67 -11.61 14.02
C ARG A 151 -24.55 -11.54 12.98
N PRO A 152 -24.86 -11.38 11.67
CA PRO A 152 -23.83 -11.33 10.66
C PRO A 152 -23.01 -10.04 10.80
N ILE A 153 -21.68 -10.16 10.70
CA ILE A 153 -20.78 -8.99 10.71
C ILE A 153 -21.16 -8.09 9.52
N SER A 154 -21.45 -6.81 9.80
CA SER A 154 -21.82 -5.85 8.76
C SER A 154 -20.61 -5.56 7.85
N PRO A 155 -20.72 -5.73 6.53
CA PRO A 155 -19.62 -5.50 5.59
C PRO A 155 -19.30 -4.01 5.39
N TRP A 156 -20.15 -3.11 5.90
CA TRP A 156 -19.99 -1.67 5.72
C TRP A 156 -18.76 -1.10 6.43
N TRP A 157 -18.34 -1.68 7.56
CA TRP A 157 -17.10 -1.27 8.22
C TRP A 157 -15.88 -1.55 7.35
N ALA A 158 -15.78 -2.75 6.79
CA ALA A 158 -14.68 -3.11 5.90
C ALA A 158 -14.69 -2.29 4.60
N THR A 159 -15.88 -1.94 4.11
CA THR A 159 -16.05 -1.06 2.94
C THR A 159 -15.60 0.36 3.25
N GLY A 160 -16.01 0.91 4.40
CA GLY A 160 -15.56 2.22 4.87
C GLY A 160 -14.04 2.29 5.04
N THR A 161 -13.43 1.25 5.62
CA THR A 161 -11.96 1.14 5.73
C THR A 161 -11.27 1.10 4.37
N LEU A 162 -11.81 0.35 3.40
CA LEU A 162 -11.25 0.30 2.05
C LEU A 162 -11.30 1.67 1.38
N LEU A 163 -12.44 2.37 1.44
CA LEU A 163 -12.58 3.72 0.89
C LEU A 163 -11.63 4.71 1.57
N TRP A 164 -11.50 4.62 2.91
CA TRP A 164 -10.58 5.45 3.67
C TRP A 164 -9.13 5.23 3.25
N VAL A 165 -8.70 3.98 3.06
CA VAL A 165 -7.33 3.68 2.62
C VAL A 165 -7.07 4.09 1.17
N CYS A 166 -8.06 4.01 0.29
CA CYS A 166 -7.94 4.59 -1.05
C CYS A 166 -7.74 6.11 -1.00
N ALA A 167 -8.48 6.81 -0.13
CA ALA A 167 -8.28 8.24 0.08
C ALA A 167 -6.88 8.55 0.64
N GLN A 168 -6.41 7.73 1.59
CA GLN A 168 -5.06 7.83 2.14
C GLN A 168 -3.96 7.58 1.09
N GLY A 169 -4.15 6.62 0.18
CA GLY A 169 -3.26 6.43 -0.96
C GLY A 169 -3.21 7.64 -1.89
N ALA A 170 -4.36 8.28 -2.13
CA ALA A 170 -4.43 9.51 -2.93
C ALA A 170 -3.72 10.69 -2.23
N PHE A 171 -3.94 10.88 -0.93
CA PHE A 171 -3.21 11.90 -0.16
C PHE A 171 -1.71 11.62 -0.12
N GLY A 172 -1.30 10.36 0.05
CA GLY A 172 0.09 9.95 -0.05
C GLY A 172 0.73 10.33 -1.39
N ALA A 173 0.05 10.09 -2.51
CA ALA A 173 0.50 10.57 -3.82
C ALA A 173 0.63 12.10 -3.87
N PHE A 174 -0.36 12.83 -3.33
CA PHE A 174 -0.32 14.29 -3.26
C PHE A 174 0.79 14.83 -2.36
N THR A 175 1.21 14.12 -1.31
CA THR A 175 2.35 14.56 -0.49
C THR A 175 3.62 14.71 -1.33
N VAL A 176 3.81 13.86 -2.34
CA VAL A 176 4.96 13.90 -3.24
C VAL A 176 4.74 14.93 -4.35
N THR A 177 3.61 14.84 -5.07
CA THR A 177 3.35 15.71 -6.24
C THR A 177 3.15 17.18 -5.86
N MET A 178 2.75 17.46 -4.61
CA MET A 178 2.63 18.82 -4.06
C MET A 178 3.78 19.20 -3.13
N LYS A 179 4.93 18.50 -3.20
CA LYS A 179 6.17 18.85 -2.50
C LYS A 179 5.98 19.07 -1.00
N LEU A 180 5.31 18.13 -0.33
CA LEU A 180 5.05 18.09 1.10
C LEU A 180 4.24 19.30 1.64
N PHE A 181 3.29 19.82 0.85
CA PHE A 181 2.39 20.90 1.29
C PHE A 181 1.76 20.57 2.67
N PRO A 182 1.93 21.41 3.71
CA PRO A 182 1.62 21.03 5.09
C PRO A 182 0.19 20.55 5.34
N ALA A 183 -0.80 21.13 4.65
CA ALA A 183 -2.19 20.71 4.81
C ALA A 183 -2.42 19.28 4.29
N ILE A 184 -1.80 18.93 3.16
CA ILE A 184 -1.92 17.59 2.56
C ILE A 184 -1.20 16.55 3.42
N VAL A 185 -0.02 16.88 3.93
CA VAL A 185 0.72 16.00 4.86
C VAL A 185 -0.05 15.79 6.16
N THR A 186 -0.77 16.80 6.66
CA THR A 186 -1.57 16.67 7.90
C THR A 186 -2.83 15.83 7.69
N LEU A 187 -3.39 15.86 6.47
CA LEU A 187 -4.58 15.07 6.11
C LEU A 187 -4.25 13.59 5.86
N HIS A 188 -3.02 13.32 5.41
CA HIS A 188 -2.48 11.97 5.24
C HIS A 188 -2.18 11.36 6.61
#